data_AF-A0A259DUU4-F1
#
_entry.id   AF-A0A259DUU4-F1
#
_cell.length_a   1.000
_cell.length_b   1.000
_cell.length_c   1.000
_cell.angle_alpha   90.00
_cell.angle_beta   90.00
_cell.angle_gamma   90.00
#
_symmetry.space_group_name_H-M   'P 1'
#
loop_
_entity.id
_entity.type
_entity.pdbx_description
1 polymer ?
#
loop_
_entity_poly.entity_id
_entity_poly.type
_entity_poly.pdbx_seq_one_letter_code
_entity_poly.pdbx_strand_id
1 'polypeptide(L)'
;MLQNRFEERGSAMNLYKIAKGYRRHLQDCEDIIPGLQPAGAGWIMMAELYIASLENREMSVSGVCVSAGVPSTTGLRYLDMLTGVGMVVRMPDENDRRRSWIRLTDAGLRAVELVLTGFAKTIDETRGDGSR
;
A
#
# COMPACT_ATOMS: atom_id res chain seq x y z
N MET A 1 -3.60 -42.35 -6.90
CA MET A 1 -2.52 -41.69 -6.12
C MET A 1 -1.68 -40.68 -6.91
N LEU A 2 -1.67 -40.67 -8.25
CA LEU A 2 -0.86 -39.70 -9.02
C LEU A 2 -1.55 -38.33 -9.21
N GLN A 3 -2.88 -38.27 -9.27
CA GLN A 3 -3.65 -37.02 -9.42
C GLN A 3 -3.35 -35.99 -8.31
N ASN A 4 -3.31 -36.43 -7.05
CA ASN A 4 -3.03 -35.58 -5.88
C ASN A 4 -1.66 -34.89 -5.95
N ARG A 5 -0.64 -35.57 -6.48
CA ARG A 5 0.72 -35.03 -6.54
C ARG A 5 0.86 -33.94 -7.59
N PHE A 6 0.08 -33.97 -8.67
CA PHE A 6 0.09 -32.91 -9.69
C PHE A 6 -0.67 -31.67 -9.23
N GLU A 7 -1.81 -31.84 -8.55
CA GLU A 7 -2.57 -30.73 -7.95
C GLU A 7 -1.79 -30.05 -6.81
N GLU A 8 -1.16 -30.81 -5.91
CA GLU A 8 -0.30 -30.28 -4.86
C GLU A 8 0.93 -29.54 -5.43
N ARG A 9 1.53 -30.04 -6.51
CA ARG A 9 2.69 -29.41 -7.15
C ARG A 9 2.30 -28.15 -7.93
N GLY A 10 1.12 -28.11 -8.55
CA GLY A 10 0.54 -26.92 -9.18
C GLY A 10 0.22 -25.83 -8.15
N SER A 11 -0.38 -26.22 -7.02
CA SER A 11 -0.66 -25.32 -5.89
C SER A 11 0.62 -24.79 -5.22
N ALA A 12 1.62 -25.64 -5.00
CA ALA A 12 2.92 -25.23 -4.47
C ALA A 12 3.69 -24.28 -5.41
N MET A 13 3.61 -24.49 -6.73
CA MET A 13 4.22 -23.59 -7.73
C MET A 13 3.53 -22.22 -7.76
N ASN A 14 2.21 -22.18 -7.55
CA ASN A 14 1.44 -20.95 -7.40
C ASN A 14 1.89 -20.16 -6.15
N LEU A 15 2.00 -20.83 -4.99
CA LEU A 15 2.49 -20.20 -3.76
C LEU A 15 3.93 -19.69 -3.89
N TYR A 16 4.81 -20.41 -4.59
CA TYR A 16 6.17 -19.95 -4.86
C TYR A 16 6.20 -18.64 -5.67
N LYS A 17 5.40 -18.55 -6.74
CA LYS A 17 5.30 -17.34 -7.57
C LYS A 17 4.73 -16.17 -6.75
N ILE A 18 3.67 -16.40 -5.98
CA ILE A 18 3.09 -15.40 -5.07
C ILE A 18 4.13 -14.92 -4.03
N ALA A 19 4.85 -15.84 -3.38
CA ALA A 19 5.86 -15.48 -2.38
C ALA A 19 6.99 -14.64 -2.99
N LYS A 20 7.44 -14.94 -4.22
CA LYS A 20 8.40 -14.10 -4.94
C LYS A 20 7.84 -12.72 -5.26
N GLY A 21 6.58 -12.64 -5.69
CA GLY A 21 5.88 -11.37 -5.94
C GLY A 21 5.76 -10.51 -4.70
N TYR A 22 5.34 -11.12 -3.60
CA TYR A 22 5.23 -10.43 -2.32
C TYR A 22 6.59 -9.92 -1.83
N ARG A 23 7.65 -10.73 -1.91
CA ARG A 23 9.02 -10.26 -1.59
C ARG A 23 9.44 -9.09 -2.48
N ARG A 24 9.10 -9.11 -3.77
CA ARG A 24 9.42 -8.02 -4.69
C ARG A 24 8.66 -6.74 -4.31
N HIS A 25 7.37 -6.86 -4.02
CA HIS A 25 6.54 -5.75 -3.52
C HIS A 25 7.15 -5.10 -2.27
N LEU A 26 7.60 -5.91 -1.29
CA LEU A 26 8.26 -5.36 -0.10
C LEU A 26 9.56 -4.64 -0.42
N GLN A 27 10.31 -5.11 -1.42
CA GLN A 27 11.53 -4.45 -1.87
C GLN A 27 11.23 -3.14 -2.63
N ASP A 28 10.22 -3.14 -3.50
CA ASP A 28 9.79 -1.92 -4.21
C ASP A 28 9.36 -0.83 -3.21
N CYS A 29 8.67 -1.22 -2.12
CA CYS A 29 8.32 -0.31 -1.04
C CYS A 29 9.55 0.36 -0.40
N GLU A 30 10.60 -0.40 -0.12
CA GLU A 30 11.86 0.13 0.44
C GLU A 30 12.62 1.01 -0.57
N ASP A 31 12.64 0.61 -1.84
CA ASP A 31 13.33 1.35 -2.90
C ASP A 31 12.67 2.73 -3.15
N ILE A 32 11.34 2.82 -3.01
CA ILE A 32 10.58 4.07 -3.27
C ILE A 32 10.63 5.02 -2.06
N ILE A 33 10.49 4.50 -0.83
CA ILE A 33 10.55 5.30 0.40
C ILE A 33 11.54 4.65 1.38
N PRO A 34 12.85 4.89 1.23
CA PRO A 34 13.85 4.30 2.10
C PRO A 34 13.61 4.63 3.57
N GLY A 35 13.72 3.62 4.43
CA GLY A 35 13.50 3.75 5.88
C GLY A 35 12.03 3.80 6.32
N LEU A 36 11.07 3.77 5.38
CA LEU A 36 9.67 3.49 5.72
C LEU A 36 9.44 1.99 5.68
N GLN A 37 9.07 1.42 6.83
CA GLN A 37 8.85 -0.03 6.95
C GLN A 37 7.88 -0.56 5.87
N PRO A 38 8.33 -1.50 5.01
CA PRO A 38 7.47 -2.17 4.05
C PRO A 38 6.33 -2.92 4.73
N ALA A 39 5.14 -2.89 4.12
CA ALA A 39 3.90 -3.40 4.73
C ALA A 39 3.57 -2.80 6.13
N GLY A 40 4.21 -1.68 6.49
CA GLY A 40 3.95 -0.95 7.72
C GLY A 40 2.82 0.07 7.59
N ALA A 41 2.50 0.73 8.71
CA ALA A 41 1.37 1.65 8.79
C ALA A 41 1.45 2.82 7.78
N GLY A 42 2.64 3.36 7.47
CA GLY A 42 2.76 4.42 6.48
C GLY A 42 2.31 4.00 5.08
N TRP A 43 2.63 2.78 4.65
CA TRP A 43 2.14 2.25 3.36
C TRP A 43 0.64 1.95 3.40
N ILE A 44 0.10 1.51 4.55
CA ILE A 44 -1.35 1.38 4.75
C ILE A 44 -2.04 2.75 4.63
N MET A 45 -1.49 3.79 5.26
CA MET A 45 -2.02 5.16 5.15
C MET A 45 -2.03 5.66 3.72
N MET A 46 -0.95 5.41 2.96
CA MET A 46 -0.88 5.79 1.55
C MET A 46 -1.94 5.05 0.71
N ALA A 47 -2.14 3.75 0.94
CA ALA A 47 -3.18 2.98 0.26
C ALA A 47 -4.59 3.48 0.60
N GLU A 48 -4.86 3.79 1.87
CA GLU A 48 -6.15 4.34 2.33
C GLU A 48 -6.43 5.72 1.71
N LEU A 49 -5.41 6.58 1.63
CA LEU A 49 -5.53 7.87 0.97
C LEU A 49 -5.77 7.73 -0.53
N TYR A 50 -5.15 6.73 -1.17
CA TYR A 50 -5.38 6.42 -2.58
C TYR A 50 -6.83 5.97 -2.80
N ILE A 51 -7.34 5.04 -2.00
CA ILE A 51 -8.74 4.59 -2.04
C ILE A 51 -9.69 5.78 -1.84
N ALA A 52 -9.47 6.59 -0.81
CA ALA A 52 -10.29 7.76 -0.54
C ALA A 52 -10.28 8.76 -1.71
N SER A 53 -9.13 8.95 -2.37
CA SER A 53 -9.04 9.83 -3.55
C SER A 53 -9.88 9.34 -4.72
N LEU A 54 -9.90 8.02 -4.99
CA LEU A 54 -10.73 7.41 -6.02
C LEU A 54 -12.23 7.47 -5.68
N GLU A 55 -12.56 7.45 -4.39
CA GLU A 55 -13.91 7.63 -3.86
C GLU A 55 -14.36 9.09 -3.79
N ASN A 56 -13.52 10.06 -4.20
CA ASN A 56 -13.74 11.50 -4.01
C ASN A 56 -14.05 11.88 -2.55
N ARG A 57 -13.38 11.22 -1.60
CA ARG A 57 -13.54 11.42 -0.16
C ARG A 57 -12.27 12.00 0.45
N GLU A 58 -12.45 12.95 1.36
CA GLU A 58 -11.34 13.51 2.14
C GLU A 58 -11.10 12.72 3.42
N MET A 59 -9.85 12.62 3.85
CA MET A 59 -9.48 11.99 5.12
C MET A 59 -8.80 12.98 6.04
N SER A 60 -9.30 13.10 7.28
CA SER A 60 -8.63 13.87 8.31
C SER A 60 -7.43 13.10 8.86
N VAL A 61 -6.51 13.80 9.54
CA VAL A 61 -5.40 13.17 10.29
C VAL A 61 -5.91 12.01 11.16
N SER A 62 -6.98 12.23 11.94
CA SER A 62 -7.54 11.19 12.81
C SER A 62 -8.10 10.01 12.02
N GLY A 63 -8.80 10.27 10.91
CA GLY A 63 -9.34 9.23 10.05
C GLY A 63 -8.24 8.34 9.46
N VAL A 64 -7.16 8.95 8.95
CA VAL A 64 -6.00 8.22 8.40
C VAL A 64 -5.37 7.30 9.45
N CYS A 65 -5.17 7.79 10.69
CA CYS A 65 -4.61 7.00 11.78
C CYS A 65 -5.50 5.80 12.15
N VAL A 66 -6.82 6.02 12.21
CA VAL A 66 -7.79 4.96 12.53
C VAL A 66 -7.80 3.90 11.43
N SER A 67 -7.88 4.29 10.16
CA SER A 67 -7.85 3.34 9.04
C SER A 67 -6.56 2.53 9.00
N ALA A 68 -5.42 3.15 9.34
CA ALA A 68 -4.13 2.46 9.41
C ALA A 68 -3.93 1.61 10.68
N GLY A 69 -4.91 1.59 11.60
CA GLY A 69 -4.88 0.77 12.80
C GLY A 69 -3.81 1.18 13.83
N VAL A 70 -3.43 2.46 13.88
CA VAL A 70 -2.37 2.95 14.78
C VAL A 70 -2.85 4.07 15.72
N PRO A 71 -2.28 4.19 16.93
CA PRO A 71 -2.51 5.33 17.80
C PRO A 71 -2.14 6.66 17.14
N SER A 72 -2.82 7.75 17.51
CA SER A 72 -2.61 9.07 16.91
C SER A 72 -1.16 9.56 16.96
N THR A 73 -0.45 9.34 18.06
CA THR A 73 0.98 9.74 18.19
C THR A 73 1.88 8.96 17.24
N THR A 74 1.60 7.68 17.04
CA THR A 74 2.30 6.83 16.05
C THR A 74 1.97 7.28 14.63
N GLY A 75 0.69 7.52 14.34
CA GLY A 75 0.27 7.94 13.01
C GLY A 75 0.79 9.33 12.62
N LEU A 76 0.87 10.27 13.57
CA LEU A 76 1.48 11.58 13.34
C LEU A 76 2.95 11.46 12.93
N ARG A 77 3.72 10.56 13.55
CA ARG A 77 5.12 10.32 13.15
C ARG A 77 5.24 9.84 11.70
N TYR A 78 4.35 8.95 11.26
CA TYR A 78 4.33 8.49 9.87
C TYR A 78 3.91 9.61 8.92
N LEU A 79 2.88 10.38 9.25
CA LEU A 79 2.44 11.51 8.44
C LEU A 79 3.51 12.60 8.34
N ASP A 80 4.27 12.87 9.41
CA ASP A 80 5.39 13.81 9.40
C ASP A 80 6.52 13.29 8.50
N MET A 81 6.87 12.02 8.59
CA MET A 81 7.86 11.40 7.70
C MET A 81 7.41 11.47 6.24
N LEU A 82 6.18 11.05 5.93
CA LEU A 82 5.61 11.07 4.58
C LEU A 82 5.49 12.49 4.02
N THR A 83 5.21 13.48 4.87
CA THR A 83 5.22 14.90 4.47
C THR A 83 6.65 15.35 4.19
N GLY A 84 7.61 14.97 5.04
CA GLY A 84 9.03 15.30 4.88
C GLY A 84 9.65 14.73 3.60
N VAL A 85 9.21 13.55 3.15
CA VAL A 85 9.62 12.96 1.86
C VAL A 85 8.70 13.32 0.69
N GLY A 86 7.71 14.20 0.90
CA GLY A 86 6.86 14.75 -0.17
C GLY A 86 5.80 13.79 -0.72
N MET A 87 5.44 12.73 0.00
CA MET A 87 4.42 11.75 -0.43
C MET A 87 2.99 12.19 -0.09
N VAL A 88 2.83 12.93 1.00
CA VAL A 88 1.53 13.47 1.43
C VAL A 88 1.65 14.97 1.70
N VAL A 89 0.50 15.65 1.63
CA VAL A 89 0.36 17.04 2.03
C VAL A 89 -0.73 17.15 3.10
N ARG A 90 -0.50 18.04 4.07
CA ARG A 90 -1.51 18.44 5.06
C ARG A 90 -2.13 19.76 4.64
N MET A 91 -3.46 19.84 4.67
CA MET A 91 -4.18 21.08 4.44
C MET A 91 -5.06 21.42 5.64
N PRO A 92 -5.15 22.70 6.03
CA PRO A 92 -6.08 23.11 7.06
C PRO A 92 -7.53 22.91 6.59
N ASP A 93 -8.42 22.56 7.51
CA ASP A 93 -9.87 22.66 7.28
C ASP A 93 -10.30 24.12 7.52
N GLU A 94 -10.88 24.76 6.51
CA GLU A 94 -11.35 26.15 6.58
C GLU A 94 -12.48 26.34 7.61
N ASN A 95 -13.23 25.26 7.90
CA ASN A 95 -14.39 25.28 8.79
C ASN A 95 -14.06 24.83 10.22
N ASP A 96 -12.95 24.12 10.44
CA ASP A 96 -12.53 23.61 11.75
C ASP A 96 -11.01 23.62 11.92
N ARG A 97 -10.48 24.64 12.60
CA ARG A 97 -9.03 24.80 12.84
C ARG A 97 -8.38 23.65 13.61
N ARG A 98 -9.17 22.79 14.26
CA ARG A 98 -8.68 21.59 14.97
C ARG A 98 -8.48 20.41 14.03
N ARG A 99 -8.96 20.51 12.79
CA ARG A 99 -8.90 19.47 11.78
C ARG A 99 -7.93 19.85 10.68
N SER A 100 -7.26 18.83 10.17
CA SER A 100 -6.46 18.94 8.96
C SER A 100 -6.77 17.76 8.07
N TRP A 101 -6.90 18.04 6.78
CA TRP A 101 -7.08 17.06 5.72
C TRP A 101 -5.71 16.58 5.25
N ILE A 102 -5.62 15.29 4.93
CA ILE A 102 -4.44 14.68 4.32
C ILE A 102 -4.80 14.27 2.90
N ARG A 103 -3.91 14.56 1.96
CA ARG A 103 -3.99 14.06 0.58
C ARG A 103 -2.63 13.52 0.14
N LEU A 104 -2.66 12.57 -0.80
CA LEU A 104 -1.45 12.20 -1.54
C LEU A 104 -1.03 13.38 -2.41
N THR A 105 0.28 13.58 -2.53
CA THR A 105 0.84 14.40 -3.60
C THR A 105 0.83 13.59 -4.91
N ASP A 106 1.14 14.22 -6.03
CA ASP A 106 1.34 13.49 -7.29
C ASP A 106 2.45 12.44 -7.19
N ALA A 107 3.49 12.70 -6.39
CA ALA A 107 4.53 11.73 -6.12
C ALA A 107 4.00 10.54 -5.29
N GLY A 108 3.20 10.82 -4.26
CA GLY A 108 2.55 9.79 -3.45
C GLY A 108 1.59 8.92 -4.25
N LEU A 109 0.78 9.51 -5.14
CA LEU A 109 -0.12 8.78 -6.05
C LEU A 109 0.68 7.81 -6.92
N ARG A 110 1.70 8.31 -7.63
CA ARG A 110 2.54 7.47 -8.49
C ARG A 110 3.26 6.36 -7.72
N ALA A 111 3.71 6.64 -6.50
CA ALA A 111 4.35 5.65 -5.64
C ALA A 111 3.40 4.47 -5.33
N VAL A 112 2.16 4.77 -4.91
CA VAL A 112 1.15 3.74 -4.66
C VAL A 112 0.84 2.95 -5.93
N GLU A 113 0.61 3.64 -7.05
CA GLU A 113 0.28 3.00 -8.33
C GLU A 113 1.38 2.06 -8.83
N LEU A 114 2.64 2.47 -8.70
CA LEU A 114 3.79 1.65 -9.11
C LEU A 114 3.85 0.35 -8.30
N VAL A 115 3.71 0.45 -6.98
CA VAL A 115 3.74 -0.70 -6.06
C VAL A 115 2.57 -1.65 -6.31
N LEU A 116 1.35 -1.10 -6.46
CA LEU A 116 0.15 -1.91 -6.71
C LEU A 116 0.21 -2.59 -8.08
N THR A 117 0.68 -1.90 -9.12
CA THR A 117 0.83 -2.46 -10.47
C THR A 117 1.85 -3.59 -10.48
N GLY A 118 3.01 -3.40 -9.83
CA GLY A 118 4.05 -4.43 -9.72
C GLY A 118 3.53 -5.69 -9.00
N PHE A 119 2.77 -5.50 -7.93
CA PHE A 119 2.17 -6.61 -7.20
C PHE A 119 1.08 -7.33 -8.01
N ALA A 120 0.17 -6.58 -8.63
CA ALA A 120 -0.91 -7.13 -9.47
C ALA A 120 -0.37 -7.97 -10.62
N LYS A 121 0.67 -7.48 -11.33
CA LYS A 121 1.32 -8.23 -12.41
C LYS A 121 1.80 -9.60 -11.96
N THR A 122 2.38 -9.69 -10.76
CA THR A 122 2.86 -10.97 -10.24
C THR A 122 1.72 -11.94 -9.93
N ILE A 123 0.59 -11.43 -9.45
CA ILE A 123 -0.61 -12.24 -9.20
C ILE A 123 -1.20 -12.75 -10.52
N ASP A 124 -1.28 -11.91 -11.55
CA ASP A 124 -1.85 -12.28 -12.86
C ASP A 124 -0.98 -13.29 -13.62
N GLU A 125 0.34 -13.17 -13.57
CA GLU A 125 1.29 -14.17 -14.10
C GLU A 125 1.10 -15.56 -13.45
N THR A 126 0.50 -15.59 -12.26
CA THR A 126 0.21 -16.84 -11.55
C THR A 126 -1.11 -17.47 -11.99
N ARG A 127 -2.05 -16.69 -12.55
CA ARG A 127 -3.34 -17.15 -13.07
C ARG A 127 -3.25 -17.73 -14.50
N GLY A 128 -2.27 -17.27 -15.29
CA GLY A 128 -2.09 -17.68 -16.70
C GLY A 128 -1.52 -19.10 -16.94
N ASP A 129 -1.23 -19.87 -15.87
CA ASP A 129 -0.60 -21.20 -15.95
C ASP A 129 -1.62 -22.36 -16.03
N GLY A 130 -2.92 -22.05 -16.10
CA GLY A 130 -4.02 -23.04 -16.07
C GLY A 130 -4.59 -23.48 -17.42
N SER A 131 -3.95 -23.12 -18.54
CA SER A 131 -4.45 -23.47 -19.88
C SER A 131 -3.30 -23.80 -20.83
N ARG A 132 -2.73 -25.00 -20.67
CA ARG A 132 -2.00 -25.72 -21.72
C ARG A 132 -2.09 -27.22 -21.48
#